data_AF-A0A2W6V9G3-F1
#
_entry.id   AF-A0A2W6V9G3-F1
#
_cell.length_a   1.000
_cell.length_b   1.000
_cell.length_c   1.000
_cell.angle_alpha   90.00
_cell.angle_beta   90.00
_cell.angle_gamma   90.00
#
_symmetry.space_group_name_H-M   'P 1'
#
loop_
_entity.id
_entity.type
_entity.pdbx_description
1 polymer ?
#
loop_
_entity_poly.entity_id
_entity_poly.type
_entity_poly.pdbx_seq_one_letter_code
_entity_poly.pdbx_strand_id
1 'polypeptide(L)'
;MGRFNYDGSVKVDFDDRVLAHLQVVITQKLRRGEPFPFTWRNEPSLGDGRTTVWLHPYASLVYKYSGSRQPSLNRAWLEALTQTANSTAGLYVVPEPDNPSTGEVVTG
;
A
#
# COMPACT_ATOMS: atom_id res chain seq x y z
N MET A 1 9.99 -0.79 -10.17
CA MET A 1 8.95 0.22 -9.96
C MET A 1 7.66 -0.24 -10.61
N GLY A 2 6.69 -0.64 -9.80
CA GLY A 2 5.33 -0.95 -10.24
C GLY A 2 4.47 0.30 -10.28
N ARG A 3 3.28 0.20 -10.89
CA ARG A 3 2.34 1.30 -11.08
C ARG A 3 0.97 0.97 -10.52
N PHE A 4 0.45 1.90 -9.72
CA PHE A 4 -0.96 1.93 -9.33
C PHE A 4 -1.71 2.91 -10.23
N ASN A 5 -2.79 2.45 -10.86
CA ASN A 5 -3.71 3.30 -11.60
C ASN A 5 -5.09 3.26 -10.95
N TYR A 6 -5.63 4.44 -10.68
CA TYR A 6 -6.95 4.64 -10.11
C TYR A 6 -7.83 5.41 -11.10
N ASP A 7 -8.94 4.78 -11.49
CA ASP A 7 -9.98 5.36 -12.35
C ASP A 7 -9.47 5.97 -13.67
N GLY A 8 -8.35 5.44 -14.18
CA GLY A 8 -7.69 5.87 -15.42
C GLY A 8 -6.99 7.24 -15.38
N SER A 9 -7.38 8.12 -14.47
CA SER A 9 -6.89 9.50 -14.34
C SER A 9 -5.67 9.61 -13.43
N VAL A 10 -5.64 8.88 -12.32
CA VAL A 10 -4.56 8.96 -11.33
C VAL A 10 -3.59 7.80 -11.52
N LYS A 11 -2.31 8.13 -11.69
CA LYS A 11 -1.23 7.16 -11.88
C LYS A 11 -0.08 7.53 -10.97
N VAL A 12 0.42 6.54 -10.23
CA VAL A 12 1.56 6.72 -9.33
C VAL A 12 2.43 5.45 -9.37
N ASP A 13 3.74 5.66 -9.39
CA ASP A 13 4.72 4.59 -9.37
C ASP A 13 5.17 4.35 -7.92
N PHE A 14 5.33 3.09 -7.55
CA PHE A 14 5.82 2.62 -6.25
C PHE A 14 6.84 1.51 -6.46
N ASP A 15 7.66 1.22 -5.46
CA ASP A 15 8.37 -0.05 -5.43
C ASP A 15 7.37 -1.23 -5.49
N ASP A 16 7.70 -2.27 -6.27
CA ASP A 16 6.81 -3.44 -6.44
C ASP A 16 6.44 -4.06 -5.08
N ARG A 17 7.39 -4.04 -4.12
CA ARG A 17 7.16 -4.49 -2.75
C ARG A 17 6.10 -3.64 -2.05
N VAL A 18 6.22 -2.31 -2.07
CA VAL A 18 5.21 -1.40 -1.50
C VAL A 18 3.86 -1.63 -2.16
N LEU A 19 3.83 -1.70 -3.50
CA LEU A 19 2.61 -1.91 -4.27
C LEU A 19 1.88 -3.20 -3.89
N ALA A 20 2.61 -4.28 -3.63
CA ALA A 20 2.04 -5.56 -3.18
C ALA A 20 1.34 -5.44 -1.84
N HIS A 21 1.92 -4.72 -0.88
CA HIS A 21 1.31 -4.50 0.43
C HIS A 21 0.08 -3.61 0.33
N LEU A 22 0.17 -2.52 -0.45
CA LEU A 22 -0.96 -1.63 -0.74
C LEU A 22 -2.13 -2.40 -1.37
N GLN A 23 -1.86 -3.24 -2.38
CA GLN A 23 -2.89 -4.04 -3.04
C GLN A 23 -3.66 -4.90 -2.03
N VAL A 24 -2.96 -5.57 -1.11
CA VAL A 24 -3.60 -6.41 -0.09
C VAL A 24 -4.52 -5.60 0.80
N VAL A 25 -4.03 -4.51 1.40
CA VAL A 25 -4.80 -3.68 2.34
C VAL A 25 -5.98 -3.00 1.64
N ILE A 26 -5.76 -2.41 0.46
CA ILE A 26 -6.81 -1.75 -0.32
C ILE A 26 -7.90 -2.77 -0.68
N THR A 27 -7.52 -3.95 -1.19
CA THR A 27 -8.50 -4.99 -1.54
C THR A 27 -9.30 -5.45 -0.33
N GLN A 28 -8.65 -5.60 0.83
CA GLN A 28 -9.34 -6.01 2.06
C GLN A 28 -10.38 -4.98 2.52
N LYS A 29 -10.05 -3.68 2.52
CA LYS A 29 -10.99 -2.63 2.92
C LYS A 29 -12.15 -2.48 1.94
N LEU A 30 -11.87 -2.47 0.63
CA LEU A 30 -12.92 -2.33 -0.38
C LEU A 30 -13.88 -3.54 -0.40
N ARG A 31 -13.39 -4.76 -0.11
CA ARG A 31 -14.25 -5.94 0.05
C ARG A 31 -15.23 -5.83 1.24
N ARG A 32 -14.89 -5.03 2.25
CA ARG A 32 -15.79 -4.73 3.38
C ARG A 32 -16.78 -3.62 3.06
N GLY A 33 -16.70 -3.03 1.86
CA GLY A 33 -17.55 -1.90 1.48
C GLY A 33 -17.21 -0.63 2.25
N GLU A 34 -15.96 -0.48 2.71
CA GLU A 34 -15.48 0.71 3.43
C GLU A 34 -14.68 1.59 2.46
N PRO A 35 -15.24 2.70 1.92
CA PRO A 35 -14.47 3.70 1.20
C PRO A 35 -13.55 4.45 2.16
N PHE A 36 -12.34 4.81 1.70
CA PHE A 36 -11.36 5.48 2.55
C PHE A 36 -10.37 6.33 1.72
N PRO A 37 -9.74 7.34 2.33
CA PRO A 37 -8.72 8.12 1.65
C PRO A 37 -7.39 7.36 1.56
N PHE A 38 -6.70 7.45 0.43
CA PHE A 38 -5.33 6.98 0.24
C PHE A 38 -4.44 8.16 -0.15
N THR A 39 -3.36 8.38 0.61
CA THR A 39 -2.44 9.52 0.45
C THR A 39 -1.01 9.05 0.26
N TRP A 40 -0.30 9.67 -0.69
CA TRP A 40 1.15 9.50 -0.86
C TRP A 40 1.84 10.85 -1.08
N ARG A 41 3.16 10.86 -0.90
CA ARG A 41 4.00 12.00 -1.30
C ARG A 41 4.35 11.85 -2.77
N ASN A 42 4.26 12.94 -3.51
CA ASN A 42 4.71 12.97 -4.89
C ASN A 42 6.24 12.92 -4.93
N GLU A 43 6.79 12.39 -6.02
CA GLU A 43 8.22 12.49 -6.27
C GLU A 43 8.65 13.96 -6.30
N PRO A 44 9.85 14.32 -5.79
CA PRO A 44 10.31 15.72 -5.76
C PRO A 44 10.28 16.41 -7.14
N SER A 45 10.43 15.62 -8.22
CA SER A 45 10.37 16.09 -9.61
C SER A 45 8.97 16.52 -10.07
N LEU A 46 7.91 16.08 -9.39
CA LEU A 46 6.51 16.40 -9.67
C LEU A 46 5.97 17.53 -8.75
N GLY A 47 6.84 18.10 -7.91
CA GLY A 47 6.51 19.10 -6.89
C GLY A 47 6.35 18.47 -5.50
N ASP A 48 6.84 19.15 -4.47
CA ASP A 48 6.79 18.75 -3.05
C ASP A 48 5.36 18.81 -2.49
N GLY A 49 4.50 17.97 -3.06
CA GLY A 49 3.07 17.90 -2.77
C GLY A 49 2.68 16.53 -2.25
N ARG A 50 1.48 16.48 -1.68
CA ARG A 50 0.79 15.23 -1.32
C ARG A 50 -0.39 15.07 -2.24
N THR A 51 -0.61 13.86 -2.73
CA THR A 51 -1.80 13.50 -3.48
C THR A 51 -2.66 12.59 -2.61
N THR A 52 -3.94 12.90 -2.52
CA THR A 52 -4.93 12.07 -1.82
C THR A 52 -6.04 11.72 -2.80
N VAL A 53 -6.38 10.43 -2.88
CA VAL A 53 -7.56 9.94 -3.62
C VAL A 53 -8.55 9.29 -2.67
N TRP A 54 -9.82 9.36 -3.01
CA TRP A 54 -10.87 8.63 -2.30
C TRP A 54 -11.09 7.27 -2.95
N LEU A 55 -10.75 6.18 -2.27
CA LEU A 55 -10.93 4.83 -2.80
C LEU A 55 -12.33 4.32 -2.45
N HIS A 56 -13.03 3.76 -3.44
CA HIS A 56 -14.37 3.18 -3.27
C HIS A 56 -14.50 1.87 -4.09
N PRO A 57 -15.39 0.94 -3.69
CA PRO A 57 -15.43 -0.42 -4.25
C PRO A 57 -15.88 -0.51 -5.72
N TYR A 58 -16.50 0.56 -6.23
CA TYR A 58 -16.98 0.63 -7.62
C TYR A 58 -15.95 1.26 -8.58
N ALA A 59 -14.77 1.65 -8.11
CA ALA A 59 -13.73 2.22 -8.95
C ALA A 59 -12.91 1.14 -9.66
N SER A 60 -12.35 1.49 -10.82
CA SER A 60 -11.36 0.64 -11.50
C SER A 60 -9.98 0.82 -10.86
N LEU A 61 -9.39 -0.29 -10.40
CA LEU A 61 -8.09 -0.35 -9.74
C LEU A 61 -7.17 -1.29 -10.53
N VAL A 62 -6.06 -0.76 -11.05
CA VAL A 62 -5.09 -1.55 -11.81
C VAL A 62 -3.73 -1.48 -11.13
N TYR A 63 -3.23 -2.64 -10.71
CA TYR A 63 -1.88 -2.83 -10.15
C TYR A 63 -1.00 -3.47 -11.24
N LYS A 64 0.01 -2.74 -11.71
CA LYS A 64 0.96 -3.23 -12.70
C LYS A 64 2.33 -3.39 -12.06
N TYR A 65 2.84 -4.61 -12.00
CA TYR A 65 4.17 -4.90 -11.45
C TYR A 65 5.23 -4.86 -12.55
N SER A 66 6.45 -4.43 -12.19
CA SER A 66 7.60 -4.44 -13.10
C SER A 66 8.39 -5.76 -13.07
N GLY A 67 8.47 -6.39 -11.89
CA GLY A 67 9.16 -7.66 -11.70
C GLY A 67 8.36 -8.87 -12.20
N SER A 68 9.08 -9.93 -12.58
CA SER A 68 8.49 -11.22 -12.98
C SER A 68 8.11 -12.11 -11.79
N ARG A 69 8.68 -11.85 -10.61
CA ARG A 69 8.41 -12.60 -9.36
C ARG A 69 7.48 -11.80 -8.46
N GLN A 70 6.58 -12.51 -7.78
CA GLN A 70 5.72 -11.91 -6.77
C GLN A 70 6.56 -11.44 -5.56
N PRO A 71 6.43 -10.17 -5.14
CA PRO A 71 7.12 -9.68 -3.94
C PRO A 71 6.70 -10.45 -2.69
N SER A 72 7.66 -10.75 -1.80
CA SER A 72 7.35 -11.31 -0.49
C SER A 72 6.63 -10.29 0.38
N LEU A 73 5.59 -10.73 1.08
CA LEU A 73 4.80 -9.90 1.98
C LEU A 73 5.37 -9.96 3.40
N ASN A 74 5.40 -8.83 4.06
CA ASN A 74 5.76 -8.63 5.45
C ASN A 74 4.48 -8.42 6.26
N ARG A 75 4.24 -9.33 7.22
CA ARG A 75 3.01 -9.31 8.02
C ARG A 75 2.91 -8.07 8.91
N ALA A 76 4.01 -7.69 9.56
CA ALA A 76 4.03 -6.48 10.40
C ALA A 76 3.74 -5.23 9.56
N TRP A 77 4.19 -5.20 8.30
CA TRP A 77 3.89 -4.10 7.39
C TRP A 77 2.40 -4.06 6.99
N LEU A 78 1.80 -5.21 6.68
CA LEU A 78 0.36 -5.30 6.41
C LEU A 78 -0.47 -4.82 7.61
N GLU A 79 -0.07 -5.20 8.82
CA GLU A 79 -0.71 -4.77 10.06
C GLU A 79 -0.58 -3.25 10.25
N ALA A 80 0.62 -2.69 10.07
CA ALA A 80 0.85 -1.25 10.16
C ALA A 80 0.04 -0.45 9.12
N LEU A 81 0.02 -0.90 7.85
CA LEU A 81 -0.77 -0.26 6.80
C LEU A 81 -2.29 -0.39 7.02
N THR A 82 -2.74 -1.52 7.57
CA THR A 82 -4.15 -1.69 7.93
C THR A 82 -4.54 -0.72 9.05
N GLN A 83 -3.66 -0.53 10.05
CA GLN A 83 -3.88 0.44 11.13
C GLN A 83 -3.99 1.86 10.58
N THR A 84 -3.09 2.29 9.68
CA THR A 84 -3.20 3.63 9.07
C THR A 84 -4.48 3.78 8.26
N ALA A 85 -4.84 2.77 7.46
CA ALA A 85 -6.06 2.78 6.66
C ALA A 85 -7.35 2.87 7.49
N ASN A 86 -7.33 2.41 8.74
CA ASN A 86 -8.45 2.51 9.69
C ASN A 86 -8.48 3.83 10.49
N SER A 87 -7.47 4.68 10.34
CA SER A 87 -7.40 5.98 11.00
C SER A 87 -8.14 7.07 10.20
N THR A 88 -8.45 8.19 10.87
CA THR A 88 -9.05 9.38 10.23
C THR A 88 -8.17 9.97 9.13
N ALA A 89 -6.84 9.76 9.18
CA ALA A 89 -5.91 10.24 8.16
C ALA A 89 -5.97 9.41 6.85
N GLY A 90 -6.59 8.23 6.88
CA GLY A 90 -6.60 7.29 5.77
C GLY A 90 -5.31 6.50 5.60
N LEU A 91 -5.24 5.71 4.53
CA LEU A 91 -4.06 4.94 4.18
C LEU A 91 -2.95 5.87 3.71
N TYR A 92 -1.75 5.66 4.21
CA TYR A 92 -0.53 6.26 3.68
C TYR A 92 0.63 5.26 3.81
N VAL A 93 1.62 5.41 2.94
CA VAL A 93 2.80 4.54 2.94
C VAL A 93 3.63 4.81 4.20
N VAL A 94 3.87 3.75 4.97
CA VAL A 94 4.80 3.75 6.12
C VAL A 94 6.07 2.97 5.76
N PRO A 95 7.21 3.28 6.41
CA PRO A 95 8.42 2.47 6.28
C PRO A 95 8.15 1.01 6.59
N GLU A 96 8.88 0.10 5.93
CA GLU A 96 8.78 -1.33 6.20
C GLU A 96 9.24 -1.61 7.65
N PRO A 97 8.37 -2.17 8.52
CA PRO A 97 8.78 -2.62 9.85
C PRO A 97 9.65 -3.86 9.77
N ASP A 98 10.48 -4.08 10.78
CA ASP A 98 11.20 -5.35 10.93
C ASP A 98 10.19 -6.51 10.93
N ASN A 99 10.39 -7.48 10.06
CA ASN A 99 9.51 -8.65 9.99
C ASN A 99 9.81 -9.54 11.21
N PRO A 100 8.86 -9.76 12.14
CA PRO A 100 9.11 -10.53 13.35
C PRO A 100 9.13 -12.05 13.05
N SER A 101 10.03 -12.51 12.17
CA SER A 101 10.18 -13.94 11.87
C SER A 101 11.65 -14.40 11.96
N THR A 102 11.93 -15.09 13.08
CA THR A 102 13.10 -15.93 13.43
C THR A 102 14.20 -15.25 14.26
N GLY A 103 13.96 -15.12 15.56
CA GLY A 103 15.01 -14.89 16.56
C GLY A 103 14.76 -15.75 17.79
N GLU A 104 15.66 -16.70 18.03
CA GLU A 104 15.91 -17.45 19.28
C GLU A 104 14.85 -18.43 19.82
N VAL A 105 14.93 -19.68 19.36
CA VAL A 105 14.74 -20.83 20.27
C VAL A 105 16.03 -20.94 21.08
N VAL A 106 16.08 -20.32 22.26
CA VAL A 106 17.12 -20.63 23.25
C VAL A 106 16.75 -21.96 23.89
N THR A 107 17.34 -23.05 23.37
CA THR A 107 17.41 -24.30 24.12
C THR A 107 18.44 -24.10 25.23
N GLY A 108 17.96 -24.01 26.47
CA GLY A 108 18.74 -24.10 27.69
C GLY A 108 18.07 -25.07 28.64
#